data_AF-A0A2K3LWS5-F1
#
_entry.id   AF-A0A2K3LWS5-F1
#
_cell.length_a   1.000
_cell.length_b   1.000
_cell.length_c   1.000
_cell.angle_alpha   90.00
_cell.angle_beta   90.00
_cell.angle_gamma   90.00
#
_symmetry.space_group_name_H-M   'P 1'
#
loop_
_entity.id
_entity.type
_entity.pdbx_description
1 polymer ?
#
loop_
_entity_poly.entity_id
_entity_poly.type
_entity_poly.pdbx_seq_one_letter_code
_entity_poly.pdbx_strand_id
1 'polypeptide(L)'
;KMKQQLDAGEFSNAFDTWKEVEDVISNSSNYVSFTDFMADVGRNLSTTKKRSFFEISMRRKDDVYNLLNGAIRKKLKIIPKILMWTPWCEGVFNSLKGDFMKPRIAEVDELLALGVNVTIYNGQVDLLCSTKGTEAWVKKLK
;
A
#
# COMPACT_ATOMS: atom_id res chain seq x y z
N LYS A 1 -4.57 -19.89 7.35
CA LYS A 1 -5.71 -19.04 6.92
C LYS A 1 -5.45 -18.38 5.57
N MET A 2 -4.69 -17.27 5.46
CA MET A 2 -4.54 -16.53 4.19
C MET A 2 -4.07 -17.39 3.01
N LYS A 3 -3.05 -18.24 3.18
CA LYS A 3 -2.59 -19.16 2.14
C LYS A 3 -3.70 -20.10 1.63
N GLN A 4 -4.53 -20.64 2.52
CA GLN A 4 -5.64 -21.52 2.14
C GLN A 4 -6.71 -20.77 1.34
N GLN A 5 -7.02 -19.52 1.70
CA GLN A 5 -7.95 -18.68 0.96
C GLN A 5 -7.42 -18.35 -0.43
N LEU A 6 -6.12 -18.06 -0.56
CA LEU A 6 -5.47 -17.86 -1.86
C LEU A 6 -5.54 -19.12 -2.73
N ASP A 7 -5.17 -20.27 -2.16
CA ASP A 7 -5.18 -21.56 -2.87
C ASP A 7 -6.63 -21.96 -3.28
N ALA A 8 -7.64 -21.52 -2.54
CA ALA A 8 -9.07 -21.72 -2.84
C ALA A 8 -9.70 -20.66 -3.76
N GLY A 9 -8.95 -19.63 -4.17
CA GLY A 9 -9.48 -18.53 -5.00
C GLY A 9 -10.38 -17.53 -4.26
N GLU A 10 -10.42 -17.58 -2.93
CA GLU A 10 -11.22 -16.69 -2.08
C GLU A 10 -10.53 -15.33 -1.86
N PHE A 11 -10.24 -14.61 -2.95
CA PHE A 11 -9.38 -13.41 -2.91
C PHE A 11 -9.92 -12.27 -2.01
N SER A 12 -11.24 -12.09 -1.96
CA SER A 12 -11.84 -11.11 -1.03
C SER A 12 -11.63 -11.49 0.43
N ASN A 13 -11.75 -12.78 0.78
CA ASN A 13 -11.53 -13.25 2.14
C ASN A 13 -10.05 -13.17 2.52
N ALA A 14 -9.16 -13.46 1.57
CA ALA A 14 -7.73 -13.28 1.73
C ALA A 14 -7.37 -11.80 1.97
N PHE A 15 -8.02 -10.87 1.27
CA PHE A 15 -7.83 -9.43 1.46
C PHE A 15 -8.24 -8.98 2.86
N ASP A 16 -9.41 -9.43 3.33
CA ASP A 16 -9.86 -9.10 4.68
C ASP A 16 -8.93 -9.71 5.75
N THR A 17 -8.46 -10.94 5.54
CA THR A 17 -7.48 -11.59 6.43
C THR A 17 -6.12 -10.88 6.40
N TRP A 18 -5.69 -10.34 5.26
CA TRP A 18 -4.47 -9.55 5.15
C TRP A 18 -4.56 -8.26 5.97
N LYS A 19 -5.67 -7.53 5.89
CA LYS A 19 -5.92 -6.34 6.75
C LYS A 19 -5.87 -6.69 8.24
N GLU A 20 -6.50 -7.80 8.64
CA GLU A 20 -6.46 -8.29 10.03
C GLU A 20 -5.01 -8.51 10.51
N VAL A 21 -4.15 -9.09 9.66
CA VAL A 21 -2.74 -9.34 9.98
C VAL A 21 -1.96 -8.03 10.11
N GLU A 22 -2.20 -7.08 9.22
CA GLU A 22 -1.59 -5.74 9.29
C GLU A 22 -1.92 -5.05 10.62
N ASP A 23 -3.19 -5.07 11.01
CA ASP A 23 -3.66 -4.52 12.29
C ASP A 23 -2.99 -5.20 13.49
N VAL A 24 -2.88 -6.53 13.48
CA VAL A 24 -2.23 -7.29 14.57
C VAL A 24 -0.75 -6.91 14.70
N ILE A 25 -0.02 -6.86 13.60
CA ILE A 25 1.41 -6.53 13.62
C ILE A 25 1.59 -5.07 14.05
N SER A 26 0.79 -4.14 13.54
CA SER A 26 0.83 -2.73 13.93
C SER A 26 0.65 -2.57 15.45
N ASN A 27 -0.40 -3.18 16.01
CA ASN A 27 -0.66 -3.14 17.44
C ASN A 27 0.44 -3.83 18.28
N SER A 28 1.01 -4.92 17.76
CA SER A 28 2.02 -5.72 18.47
C SER A 28 3.43 -5.14 18.38
N SER A 29 3.68 -4.24 17.43
CA SER A 29 4.98 -3.63 17.16
C SER A 29 5.11 -2.21 17.72
N ASN A 30 4.16 -1.76 18.55
CA ASN A 30 4.06 -0.35 18.96
C ASN A 30 3.93 0.60 17.75
N TYR A 31 3.11 0.20 16.78
CA TYR A 31 2.75 0.98 15.60
C TYR A 31 3.95 1.33 14.70
N VAL A 32 4.88 0.38 14.54
CA VAL A 32 5.94 0.51 13.52
C VAL A 32 5.29 0.66 12.14
N SER A 33 5.79 1.61 11.36
CA SER A 33 5.28 1.86 10.01
C SER A 33 5.63 0.69 9.08
N PHE A 34 4.63 0.24 8.32
CA PHE A 34 4.79 -0.85 7.35
C PHE A 34 5.49 -0.42 6.06
N THR A 35 5.53 0.88 5.75
CA THR A 35 6.14 1.39 4.52
C THR A 35 7.54 1.93 4.75
N ASP A 36 7.91 2.16 6.01
CA ASP A 36 9.25 2.57 6.44
C ASP A 36 9.41 2.24 7.92
N PHE A 37 9.88 1.04 8.24
CA PHE A 37 10.02 0.61 9.65
C PHE A 37 11.14 1.35 10.40
N MET A 38 11.99 2.09 9.67
CA MET A 38 13.04 2.94 10.24
C MET A 38 12.53 4.33 10.60
N ALA A 39 11.35 4.71 10.10
CA ALA A 39 10.73 5.96 10.49
C ALA A 39 10.38 5.92 11.98
N ASP A 40 11.05 6.78 12.78
CA ASP A 40 10.66 7.02 14.16
C ASP A 40 9.40 7.90 14.16
N VAL A 41 8.27 7.21 14.07
CA VAL A 41 6.94 7.78 14.13
C VAL A 41 6.57 8.16 15.59
N GLY A 42 7.35 7.68 16.56
CA GLY A 42 7.01 7.59 17.96
C GLY A 42 7.68 8.63 18.86
N ARG A 43 7.60 9.92 18.54
CA ARG A 43 7.70 10.98 19.58
C ARG A 43 6.66 12.09 19.40
N ASN A 44 5.46 11.79 19.86
CA ASN A 44 4.68 12.73 20.66
C ASN A 44 3.76 11.95 21.59
N LEU A 45 4.27 11.74 22.80
CA LEU A 45 3.53 11.29 23.98
C LEU A 45 2.53 12.40 24.37
N SER A 46 1.35 12.42 23.75
CA SER A 46 0.16 12.94 24.42
C SER A 46 -1.12 12.47 23.72
N THR A 47 -2.03 11.97 24.56
CA THR A 47 -3.42 11.61 24.28
C THR A 47 -3.65 10.26 23.59
N THR A 48 -4.21 9.37 24.41
CA THR A 48 -4.98 8.17 24.12
C THR A 48 -5.97 8.42 22.98
N LYS A 49 -5.53 8.26 21.74
CA LYS A 49 -6.41 8.03 20.59
C LYS A 49 -5.77 6.93 19.76
N LYS A 50 -6.58 5.92 19.40
CA LYS A 50 -6.25 4.93 18.37
C LYS A 50 -5.87 5.71 17.10
N ARG A 51 -4.58 5.95 16.90
CA ARG A 51 -4.10 6.59 15.69
C ARG A 51 -4.08 5.52 14.61
N SER A 52 -5.07 5.60 13.72
CA SER A 52 -5.08 4.82 12.48
C SER A 52 -3.79 5.10 11.70
N PHE A 53 -3.30 4.07 11.01
CA PHE A 53 -2.22 4.03 10.02
C PHE A 53 -2.12 5.27 9.12
N PHE A 54 -3.24 5.96 8.91
CA PHE A 54 -3.38 7.18 8.12
C PHE A 54 -2.63 8.40 8.66
N GLU A 55 -2.64 8.66 9.98
CA GLU A 55 -2.26 9.98 10.52
C GLU A 55 -0.76 10.26 10.47
N ILE A 56 0.07 9.21 10.47
CA ILE A 56 1.52 9.31 10.59
C ILE A 56 2.18 9.69 9.27
N SER A 57 1.64 9.20 8.16
CA SER A 57 2.07 9.59 6.81
C SER A 57 1.72 11.05 6.46
N MET A 58 0.92 11.73 7.28
CA MET A 58 0.35 13.05 6.98
C MET A 58 1.37 14.19 7.02
N ARG A 59 2.43 14.14 7.84
CA ARG A 59 3.31 15.32 8.02
C ARG A 59 4.03 15.80 6.75
N ARG A 60 4.33 14.90 5.79
CA ARG A 60 4.81 15.27 4.44
C ARG A 60 3.68 15.36 3.40
N LYS A 61 2.56 14.68 3.63
CA LYS A 61 1.38 14.71 2.74
C LYS A 61 0.57 15.99 2.88
N ASP A 62 0.61 16.67 4.03
CA ASP A 62 -0.07 17.95 4.23
C ASP A 62 0.48 19.00 3.25
N ASP A 63 1.78 18.98 2.98
CA ASP A 63 2.41 19.85 1.99
C ASP A 63 1.91 19.54 0.56
N VAL A 64 1.92 18.26 0.16
CA VAL A 64 1.43 17.83 -1.16
C VAL A 64 -0.08 18.10 -1.32
N TYR A 65 -0.87 17.80 -0.30
CA TYR A 65 -2.32 18.02 -0.28
C TYR A 65 -2.64 19.50 -0.42
N ASN A 66 -1.97 20.37 0.35
CA ASN A 66 -2.15 21.81 0.28
C ASN A 66 -1.67 22.38 -1.07
N LEU A 67 -0.54 21.89 -1.59
CA LEU A 67 -0.02 22.27 -2.91
C LEU A 67 -1.03 21.94 -4.02
N LEU A 68 -1.52 20.69 -4.04
CA LEU A 68 -2.41 20.19 -5.08
C LEU A 68 -3.80 20.81 -5.00
N ASN A 69 -4.38 20.95 -3.80
CA ASN A 69 -5.67 21.59 -3.61
C ASN A 69 -5.62 23.13 -3.61
N GLY A 70 -4.42 23.70 -3.52
CA GLY A 70 -4.17 25.14 -3.51
C GLY A 70 -3.67 25.67 -4.85
N ALA A 71 -2.37 25.94 -4.95
CA ALA A 71 -1.76 26.64 -6.09
C ALA A 71 -1.95 25.88 -7.40
N ILE A 72 -1.80 24.55 -7.38
CA ILE A 72 -1.92 23.72 -8.58
C ILE A 72 -3.36 23.68 -9.08
N ARG A 73 -4.35 23.49 -8.20
CA ARG A 73 -5.77 23.56 -8.56
C ARG A 73 -6.14 24.87 -9.25
N LYS A 74 -5.69 26.01 -8.69
CA LYS A 74 -5.91 27.35 -9.29
C LYS A 74 -5.27 27.49 -10.66
N LYS A 75 -4.11 26.86 -10.87
CA LYS A 75 -3.39 26.89 -12.14
C LYS A 75 -4.05 26.01 -13.21
N LEU A 76 -4.47 24.80 -12.85
CA LEU A 76 -5.06 23.82 -13.78
C LEU A 76 -6.46 24.21 -14.26
N LYS A 77 -7.28 24.84 -13.41
CA LYS A 77 -8.64 25.34 -13.72
C LYS A 77 -9.67 24.30 -14.22
N ILE A 78 -9.28 23.06 -14.46
CA ILE A 78 -10.14 21.95 -14.93
C ILE A 78 -10.77 21.13 -13.79
N ILE A 79 -10.30 21.30 -12.55
CA ILE A 79 -10.73 20.48 -11.41
C ILE A 79 -12.07 21.00 -10.88
N PRO A 80 -13.15 20.19 -10.87
CA PRO A 80 -14.45 20.59 -10.34
C PRO A 80 -14.40 21.11 -8.90
N LYS A 81 -15.29 22.05 -8.56
CA LYS A 81 -15.34 22.65 -7.21
C LYS A 81 -15.60 21.63 -6.09
N ILE A 82 -16.41 20.61 -6.40
CA ILE A 82 -16.81 19.56 -5.48
C ILE A 82 -15.73 18.50 -5.23
N LEU A 83 -14.68 18.48 -6.05
CA LEU A 83 -13.60 17.49 -5.93
C LEU A 83 -12.40 18.11 -5.23
N MET A 84 -11.84 17.32 -4.31
CA MET A 84 -10.56 17.56 -3.69
C MET A 84 -9.62 16.42 -4.05
N TRP A 85 -8.37 16.77 -4.32
CA TRP A 85 -7.34 15.77 -4.49
C TRP A 85 -7.04 15.13 -3.13
N THR A 86 -6.95 13.81 -3.13
CA THR A 86 -6.49 12.98 -2.01
C THR A 86 -5.40 12.03 -2.54
N PRO A 87 -4.49 11.55 -1.67
CA PRO A 87 -3.42 10.64 -2.11
C PRO A 87 -3.95 9.25 -2.55
N TRP A 88 -5.17 8.89 -2.17
CA TRP A 88 -5.85 7.66 -2.55
C TRP A 88 -7.37 7.82 -2.44
N CYS A 89 -8.13 6.84 -2.90
CA CYS A 89 -9.59 6.77 -2.76
C CYS A 89 -9.99 5.44 -2.13
N GLU A 90 -10.58 5.50 -0.93
CA GLU A 90 -11.04 4.32 -0.19
C GLU A 90 -12.11 3.53 -0.96
N GLY A 91 -13.02 4.23 -1.64
CA GLY A 91 -14.06 3.59 -2.46
C GLY A 91 -13.47 2.69 -3.54
N VAL A 92 -12.51 3.22 -4.32
CA VAL A 92 -11.81 2.44 -5.36
C VAL A 92 -11.04 1.28 -4.76
N PHE A 93 -10.32 1.50 -3.66
CA PHE A 93 -9.56 0.46 -2.98
C PHE A 93 -10.46 -0.71 -2.54
N ASN A 94 -11.61 -0.41 -1.91
CA ASN A 94 -12.56 -1.42 -1.47
C ASN A 94 -13.28 -2.12 -2.63
N SER A 95 -13.54 -1.42 -3.73
CA SER A 95 -14.11 -2.02 -4.94
C SER A 95 -13.19 -3.06 -5.59
N LEU A 96 -11.87 -2.93 -5.41
CA LEU A 96 -10.87 -3.84 -5.98
C LEU A 96 -10.46 -4.99 -5.05
N LYS A 97 -11.12 -5.17 -3.90
CA LYS A 97 -10.75 -6.22 -2.92
C LYS A 97 -10.69 -7.63 -3.51
N GLY A 98 -11.50 -7.93 -4.53
CA GLY A 98 -11.54 -9.24 -5.19
C GLY A 98 -10.38 -9.47 -6.16
N ASP A 99 -9.69 -8.41 -6.58
CA ASP A 99 -8.54 -8.50 -7.48
C ASP A 99 -7.21 -8.32 -6.75
N PHE A 100 -7.20 -7.59 -5.64
CA PHE A 100 -5.98 -7.22 -4.91
C PHE A 100 -5.09 -8.43 -4.56
N MET A 101 -5.70 -9.55 -4.16
CA MET A 101 -4.96 -10.74 -3.72
C MET A 101 -4.67 -11.74 -4.86
N LYS A 102 -5.04 -11.44 -6.11
CA LYS A 102 -4.76 -12.33 -7.24
C LYS A 102 -3.27 -12.27 -7.61
N PRO A 103 -2.57 -13.40 -7.75
CA PRO A 103 -1.17 -13.40 -8.19
C PRO A 103 -1.08 -12.91 -9.64
N ARG A 104 -0.07 -12.08 -9.93
CA ARG A 104 0.20 -11.52 -11.27
C ARG A 104 1.54 -11.95 -11.86
N ILE A 105 2.04 -13.09 -11.41
CA ILE A 105 3.36 -13.59 -11.83
C ILE A 105 3.34 -14.09 -13.28
N ALA A 106 2.23 -14.67 -13.72
CA ALA A 106 2.09 -15.24 -15.07
C ALA A 106 2.18 -14.15 -16.15
N GLU A 107 1.63 -12.96 -15.89
CA GLU A 107 1.72 -11.82 -16.79
C GLU A 107 3.17 -11.31 -16.93
N VAL A 108 3.99 -11.44 -15.88
CA VAL A 108 5.41 -11.09 -15.97
C VAL A 108 6.19 -12.15 -16.73
N ASP A 109 5.90 -13.44 -16.51
CA ASP A 109 6.47 -14.54 -17.30
C ASP A 109 6.18 -14.35 -18.80
N GLU A 110 4.95 -13.93 -19.16
CA GLU A 110 4.58 -13.65 -20.56
C GLU A 110 5.39 -12.50 -21.17
N LEU A 111 5.57 -11.40 -20.43
CA LEU A 111 6.39 -10.27 -20.88
C LEU A 111 7.85 -10.68 -21.11
N LEU A 112 8.42 -11.48 -20.21
CA LEU A 112 9.78 -12.01 -20.35
C LEU A 112 9.91 -12.93 -21.57
N ALA A 113 8.93 -13.81 -21.80
CA ALA A 113 8.90 -14.70 -22.96
C ALA A 113 8.82 -13.94 -24.30
N LEU A 114 8.19 -12.76 -24.31
CA LEU A 114 8.12 -11.85 -25.46
C LEU A 114 9.40 -11.01 -25.66
N GLY A 115 10.42 -11.19 -24.81
CA GLY A 115 11.68 -10.44 -24.88
C GLY A 115 11.59 -9.01 -24.33
N VAL A 116 10.56 -8.71 -23.52
CA VAL A 116 10.46 -7.40 -22.86
C VAL A 116 11.42 -7.35 -21.67
N ASN A 117 12.25 -6.31 -21.61
CA ASN A 117 13.13 -6.09 -20.46
C ASN A 117 12.31 -5.66 -19.23
N VAL A 118 12.29 -6.51 -18.20
CA VAL A 118 11.62 -6.21 -16.93
C VAL A 118 12.65 -5.86 -15.86
N THR A 119 12.50 -4.69 -15.24
CA THR A 119 13.32 -4.27 -14.09
C THR A 119 12.48 -4.27 -12.83
N ILE A 120 12.92 -5.00 -11.80
CA ILE A 120 12.26 -5.09 -10.50
C ILE A 120 13.14 -4.37 -9.47
N TYR A 121 12.60 -3.33 -8.85
CA TYR A 121 13.26 -2.58 -7.78
C TYR A 121 12.46 -2.73 -6.48
N ASN A 122 13.16 -2.70 -5.34
CA ASN A 122 12.52 -2.84 -4.04
C ASN A 122 13.24 -2.00 -2.98
N GLY A 123 12.46 -1.41 -2.07
CA GLY A 123 12.99 -0.68 -0.93
C GLY A 123 13.33 -1.63 0.21
N GLN A 124 14.58 -1.58 0.69
CA GLN A 124 15.05 -2.49 1.75
C GLN A 124 14.37 -2.30 3.11
N VAL A 125 13.67 -1.18 3.32
CA VAL A 125 12.99 -0.81 4.56
C VAL A 125 11.46 -0.88 4.49
N ASP A 126 10.92 -1.48 3.43
CA ASP A 126 9.48 -1.70 3.24
C ASP A 126 9.06 -3.05 3.86
N LEU A 127 8.06 -3.07 4.74
CA LEU A 127 7.47 -4.31 5.27
C LEU A 127 6.26 -4.78 4.45
N LEU A 128 5.53 -3.86 3.81
CA LEU A 128 4.36 -4.14 3.01
C LEU A 128 4.73 -4.99 1.79
N CYS A 129 5.75 -4.55 1.06
CA CYS A 129 6.35 -5.25 -0.08
C CYS A 129 7.79 -5.67 0.26
N SER A 130 7.94 -6.51 1.29
CA SER A 130 9.26 -6.83 1.84
C SER A 130 10.25 -7.38 0.83
N THR A 131 11.53 -7.09 1.04
CA THR A 131 12.64 -7.61 0.21
C THR A 131 12.66 -9.12 0.17
N LYS A 132 12.40 -9.80 1.30
CA LYS A 132 12.30 -11.26 1.33
C LYS A 132 11.16 -11.78 0.45
N GLY A 133 10.00 -11.13 0.51
CA GLY A 133 8.85 -11.49 -0.33
C GLY A 133 9.14 -11.27 -1.81
N THR A 134 9.72 -10.12 -2.15
CA THR A 134 10.11 -9.77 -3.52
C THR A 134 11.15 -10.75 -4.06
N GLU A 135 12.23 -11.02 -3.33
CA GLU A 135 13.27 -11.97 -3.75
C GLU A 135 12.71 -13.38 -3.98
N ALA A 136 11.86 -13.87 -3.08
CA ALA A 136 11.21 -15.17 -3.22
C ALA A 136 10.21 -15.21 -4.39
N TRP A 137 9.61 -14.09 -4.76
CA TRP A 137 8.76 -13.95 -5.93
C TRP A 137 9.58 -13.95 -7.23
N VAL A 138 10.70 -13.21 -7.27
CA VAL A 138 11.62 -13.19 -8.43
C VAL A 138 12.17 -14.58 -8.74
N LYS A 139 12.52 -15.35 -7.70
CA LYS A 139 13.01 -16.74 -7.87
C LYS A 139 11.97 -17.71 -8.46
N LYS A 140 10.70 -17.30 -8.58
CA LYS A 140 9.63 -18.10 -9.20
C LYS A 140 9.33 -17.72 -10.64
N LEU A 141 9.88 -16.60 -11.14
CA LEU A 141 9.74 -16.19 -12.54
C LEU A 141 10.34 -17.24 -13.46
N LYS A 142 9.72 -17.40 -14.64
CA LYS A 142 10.10 -18.40 -15.65
C LYS A 142 10.72 -17.78 -16.89
#